data_AF-A0A7R9WB63-F1
#
_entry.id   AF-A0A7R9WB63-F1
#
_cell.length_a   1.000
_cell.length_b   1.000
_cell.length_c   1.000
_cell.angle_alpha   90.00
_cell.angle_beta   90.00
_cell.angle_gamma   90.00
#
_symmetry.space_group_name_H-M   'P 1'
#
loop_
_entity.id
_entity.type
_entity.pdbx_description
1 polymer ?
#
loop_
_entity_poly.entity_id
_entity_poly.type
_entity_poly.pdbx_seq_one_letter_code
_entity_poly.pdbx_strand_id
1 'polypeptide(L)'
;MEKKYGFATPSTMKPTQVECARGALNQIPPWTTISGDVRLSPFYDPVEVMKAVDGYLKEINDDIESVPTRGPCSKYTLEGDDVDIKRGKVEFTWTDDVSSVRLMEGIACDLNSPGLKALMDATKEVKGSAKPYAITGSLPLVRQMKDA
;
A
#
# COMPACT_ATOMS: atom_id res chain seq x y z
N MET A 1 -10.94 7.81 12.90
CA MET A 1 -10.22 9.11 12.82
C MET A 1 -10.32 9.72 11.43
N GLU A 2 -10.12 8.94 10.36
CA GLU A 2 -10.22 9.37 8.95
C GLU A 2 -11.53 10.10 8.59
N LYS A 3 -12.68 9.65 9.07
CA LYS A 3 -13.99 10.31 8.86
C LYS A 3 -14.02 11.77 9.33
N LYS A 4 -13.32 12.12 10.42
CA LYS A 4 -13.25 13.49 10.95
C LYS A 4 -12.56 14.44 9.96
N TYR A 5 -11.60 13.93 9.19
CA TYR A 5 -10.81 14.69 8.22
C TYR A 5 -11.39 14.62 6.81
N GLY A 6 -12.54 13.96 6.62
CA GLY A 6 -13.18 13.84 5.31
C GLY A 6 -12.33 13.08 4.30
N PHE A 7 -11.60 12.03 4.74
CA PHE A 7 -10.86 11.18 3.80
C PHE A 7 -11.81 10.52 2.80
N ALA A 8 -11.56 10.72 1.51
CA ALA A 8 -12.35 10.11 0.44
C ALA A 8 -12.07 8.60 0.31
N THR A 9 -10.85 8.17 0.66
CA THR A 9 -10.41 6.78 0.66
C THR A 9 -9.56 6.51 1.90
N PRO A 10 -9.68 5.31 2.52
CA PRO A 10 -8.83 4.90 3.63
C PRO A 10 -7.39 4.63 3.15
N SER A 11 -6.54 4.15 4.07
CA SER A 11 -5.23 3.58 3.70
C SER A 11 -5.40 2.43 2.71
N THR A 12 -4.52 2.33 1.72
CA THR A 12 -4.60 1.33 0.63
C THR A 12 -3.24 0.78 0.25
N MET A 13 -3.22 -0.45 -0.25
CA MET A 13 -2.08 -1.02 -1.00
C MET A 13 -2.53 -1.15 -2.45
N LYS A 14 -1.82 -0.50 -3.37
CA LYS A 14 -2.24 -0.38 -4.76
C LYS A 14 -1.18 -1.02 -5.66
N PRO A 15 -1.46 -2.20 -6.25
CA PRO A 15 -0.60 -2.76 -7.28
C PRO A 15 -0.69 -1.89 -8.54
N THR A 16 0.45 -1.58 -9.15
CA THR A 16 0.51 -0.73 -10.34
C THR A 16 1.23 -1.40 -11.50
N GLN A 17 2.12 -2.35 -11.20
CA GLN A 17 2.90 -3.07 -12.20
C GLN A 17 2.87 -4.56 -11.86
N VAL A 18 2.74 -5.38 -12.89
CA VAL A 18 2.78 -6.84 -12.78
C VAL A 18 3.71 -7.34 -13.87
N GLU A 19 4.68 -8.16 -13.48
CA GLU A 19 5.61 -8.82 -14.39
C GLU A 19 5.62 -10.32 -14.08
N CYS A 20 5.83 -11.15 -15.09
CA CYS A 20 6.02 -12.59 -14.90
C CYS A 20 7.09 -13.12 -15.85
N ALA A 21 7.56 -14.33 -15.57
CA ALA A 21 8.50 -15.03 -16.42
C ALA A 21 8.00 -15.13 -17.87
N ARG A 22 8.86 -14.83 -18.84
CA ARG A 22 8.55 -15.02 -20.26
C ARG A 22 8.61 -16.51 -20.61
N GLY A 23 7.54 -17.02 -21.20
CA GLY A 23 7.43 -18.42 -21.64
C GLY A 23 6.51 -18.55 -22.85
N ALA A 24 6.32 -19.78 -23.33
CA ALA A 24 5.32 -20.08 -24.34
C ALA A 24 3.90 -19.93 -23.76
N LEU A 25 2.90 -19.70 -24.62
CA LEU A 25 1.50 -19.47 -24.24
C LEU A 25 0.90 -20.61 -23.38
N ASN A 26 1.43 -21.82 -23.51
CA ASN A 26 0.98 -23.02 -22.82
C ASN A 26 1.83 -23.39 -21.59
N GLN A 27 2.74 -22.52 -21.14
CA GLN A 27 3.57 -22.73 -19.96
C GLN A 27 3.07 -21.91 -18.78
N ILE A 28 3.11 -22.50 -17.58
CA ILE A 28 2.84 -21.79 -16.34
C ILE A 28 4.10 -20.99 -15.98
N PRO A 29 4.00 -19.67 -15.74
CA PRO A 29 5.16 -18.87 -15.41
C PRO A 29 5.74 -19.31 -14.04
N PRO A 30 7.05 -19.59 -13.93
CA PRO A 30 7.67 -20.00 -12.66
C PRO A 30 7.71 -18.90 -11.59
N TRP A 31 7.53 -17.63 -11.97
CA TRP A 31 7.47 -16.51 -11.03
C TRP A 31 6.60 -15.38 -11.56
N THR A 32 6.11 -14.55 -10.63
CA THR A 32 5.39 -13.30 -10.90
C THR A 32 5.76 -12.28 -9.83
N THR A 33 5.98 -11.04 -10.25
CA THR A 33 6.28 -9.90 -9.37
C THR A 33 5.16 -8.89 -9.50
N ILE A 34 4.62 -8.44 -8.37
CA ILE A 34 3.65 -7.36 -8.29
C ILE A 34 4.31 -6.20 -7.55
N SER A 35 4.34 -5.05 -8.20
CA SER A 35 4.93 -3.82 -7.64
C SER A 35 3.85 -2.75 -7.50
N GLY A 36 3.97 -1.92 -6.47
CA GLY A 36 2.93 -0.96 -6.11
C GLY A 36 3.35 -0.02 -5.01
N ASP A 37 2.40 0.81 -4.59
CA ASP A 37 2.58 1.74 -3.49
C ASP A 37 1.59 1.47 -2.36
N VAL A 38 2.06 1.64 -1.12
CA VAL A 38 1.22 1.65 0.07
C VAL A 38 0.96 3.11 0.44
N ARG A 39 -0.32 3.48 0.52
CA ARG A 39 -0.78 4.80 0.88
C ARG A 39 -1.40 4.73 2.26
N LEU A 40 -0.76 5.38 3.22
CA LEU A 40 -1.22 5.41 4.60
C LEU A 40 -1.86 6.75 4.93
N SER A 41 -2.96 6.70 5.67
CA SER A 41 -3.49 7.88 6.35
C SER A 41 -2.60 8.25 7.54
N PRO A 42 -2.67 9.50 8.03
CA PRO A 42 -1.79 10.02 9.09
C PRO A 42 -1.88 9.32 10.45
N PHE A 43 -2.77 8.33 10.60
CA PHE A 43 -3.09 7.70 11.89
C PHE A 43 -2.35 6.38 12.11
N TYR A 44 -1.50 5.99 11.17
CA TYR A 44 -0.67 4.80 11.24
C TYR A 44 0.81 5.20 11.28
N ASP A 45 1.59 4.55 12.14
CA ASP A 45 3.04 4.62 12.07
C ASP A 45 3.51 3.75 10.90
N PRO A 46 4.17 4.32 9.87
CA PRO A 46 4.53 3.55 8.69
C PRO A 46 5.59 2.47 8.97
N VAL A 47 6.47 2.64 9.97
CA VAL A 47 7.45 1.61 10.35
C VAL A 47 6.78 0.44 11.04
N GLU A 48 5.78 0.69 11.87
CA GLU A 48 4.98 -0.39 12.47
C GLU A 48 4.16 -1.14 11.39
N VAL A 49 3.67 -0.42 10.37
CA VAL A 49 3.04 -1.07 9.21
C VAL A 49 4.03 -1.93 8.43
N MET A 50 5.25 -1.45 8.17
CA MET A 50 6.29 -2.25 7.51
C MET A 50 6.58 -3.54 8.28
N LYS A 51 6.79 -3.43 9.60
CA LYS A 51 7.00 -4.60 10.47
C LYS A 51 5.82 -5.57 10.45
N ALA A 52 4.59 -5.06 10.45
CA ALA A 52 3.40 -5.92 10.40
C ALA A 52 3.34 -6.69 9.07
N VAL A 53 3.62 -6.03 7.95
CA VAL A 53 3.68 -6.68 6.62
C VAL A 53 4.79 -7.72 6.56
N ASP A 54 5.98 -7.44 7.09
CA ASP A 54 7.06 -8.42 7.18
C ASP A 54 6.66 -9.62 8.05
N GLY A 55 5.90 -9.39 9.12
CA GLY A 55 5.32 -10.44 9.97
C GLY A 55 4.34 -11.34 9.21
N TYR A 56 3.39 -10.74 8.49
CA TYR A 56 2.44 -11.51 7.65
C TYR A 56 3.16 -12.31 6.56
N LEU A 57 4.22 -11.76 5.96
CA LEU A 57 5.03 -12.49 4.99
C LEU A 57 5.71 -13.72 5.60
N LYS A 58 6.19 -13.59 6.85
CA LYS A 58 6.76 -14.72 7.57
C LYS A 58 5.69 -15.78 7.84
N GLU A 59 4.53 -15.40 8.36
CA GLU A 59 3.40 -16.31 8.61
C GLU A 59 2.98 -17.04 7.33
N ILE A 60 2.86 -16.33 6.20
CA ILE A 60 2.55 -16.91 4.89
C ILE A 60 3.60 -17.94 4.45
N ASN A 61 4.89 -17.65 4.66
CA ASN A 61 5.94 -18.60 4.25
C ASN A 61 6.11 -19.77 5.23
N ASP A 62 5.77 -19.60 6.51
CA ASP A 62 5.75 -20.69 7.50
C ASP A 62 4.64 -21.71 7.17
N ASP A 63 3.52 -21.27 6.61
CA ASP A 63 2.41 -22.11 6.14
C ASP A 63 1.84 -21.64 4.78
N ILE A 64 2.62 -21.84 3.71
CA ILE A 64 2.23 -21.39 2.37
C ILE A 64 1.01 -22.13 1.81
N GLU A 65 0.72 -23.32 2.34
CA GLU A 65 -0.41 -24.14 1.91
C GLU A 65 -1.76 -23.59 2.43
N SER A 66 -1.72 -22.75 3.47
CA SER A 66 -2.90 -22.01 3.97
C SER A 66 -3.44 -20.97 2.98
N VAL A 67 -2.59 -20.47 2.07
CA VAL A 67 -3.03 -19.53 1.04
C VAL A 67 -3.96 -20.28 0.08
N PRO A 68 -5.14 -19.75 -0.28
CA PRO A 68 -6.05 -20.43 -1.19
C PRO A 68 -5.39 -20.70 -2.56
N THR A 69 -4.92 -21.92 -2.77
CA THR A 69 -4.13 -22.30 -3.95
C THR A 69 -4.98 -22.77 -5.13
N ARG A 70 -6.30 -22.93 -4.95
CA ARG A 70 -7.19 -23.55 -5.94
C ARG A 70 -8.34 -22.65 -6.35
N GLY A 71 -8.34 -22.29 -7.64
CA GLY A 71 -9.56 -21.85 -8.31
C GLY A 71 -10.49 -23.04 -8.60
N PRO A 72 -11.76 -22.80 -8.96
CA PRO A 72 -12.75 -23.84 -9.22
C PRO A 72 -12.38 -24.82 -10.36
N CYS A 73 -11.35 -24.49 -11.15
CA CYS A 73 -10.90 -25.27 -12.31
C CYS A 73 -9.50 -25.88 -12.14
N SER A 74 -8.89 -25.83 -10.95
CA SER A 74 -7.57 -26.44 -10.70
C SER A 74 -7.68 -27.97 -10.69
N LYS A 75 -7.15 -28.63 -11.74
CA LYS A 75 -7.34 -30.08 -11.98
C LYS A 75 -6.26 -30.99 -11.41
N TYR A 76 -5.05 -30.47 -11.15
CA TYR A 76 -3.89 -31.29 -10.83
C TYR A 76 -3.15 -30.73 -9.61
N THR A 77 -2.78 -31.61 -8.68
CA THR A 77 -1.75 -31.35 -7.66
C THR A 77 -0.44 -31.96 -8.17
N LEU A 78 0.69 -31.29 -7.95
CA LEU A 78 1.99 -31.91 -8.09
C LEU A 78 2.31 -32.62 -6.77
N GLU A 79 2.41 -33.95 -6.78
CA GLU A 79 2.62 -34.81 -5.61
C GLU A 79 3.74 -35.83 -5.91
N GLY A 80 4.46 -36.29 -4.88
CA GLY A 80 5.48 -37.33 -4.98
C GLY A 80 6.90 -36.85 -4.71
N ASP A 81 7.77 -37.78 -4.28
CA ASP A 81 9.17 -37.50 -3.90
C ASP A 81 10.06 -37.08 -5.10
N ASP A 82 9.57 -37.32 -6.33
CA ASP A 82 10.26 -37.01 -7.59
C ASP A 82 9.91 -35.61 -8.15
N VAL A 83 9.06 -34.85 -7.46
CA VAL A 83 8.67 -33.49 -7.88
C VAL A 83 9.73 -32.48 -7.45
N ASP A 84 10.56 -32.06 -8.42
CA ASP A 84 11.64 -31.08 -8.22
C ASP A 84 11.15 -29.63 -8.02
N ILE A 85 9.83 -29.40 -8.19
CA ILE A 85 9.22 -28.07 -8.03
C ILE A 85 9.09 -27.75 -6.55
N LYS A 86 10.02 -26.92 -6.07
CA LYS A 86 9.97 -26.28 -4.76
C LYS A 86 8.59 -25.70 -4.52
N ARG A 87 8.02 -25.94 -3.33
CA ARG A 87 6.88 -25.17 -2.81
C ARG A 87 7.15 -23.68 -3.08
N GLY A 88 6.17 -22.98 -3.62
CA GLY A 88 6.30 -21.56 -3.92
C GLY A 88 6.72 -20.77 -2.67
N LYS A 89 7.43 -19.67 -2.87
CA LYS A 89 7.82 -18.74 -1.82
C LYS A 89 7.30 -17.37 -2.17
N VAL A 90 6.82 -16.62 -1.17
CA VAL A 90 6.50 -15.22 -1.35
C VAL A 90 7.69 -14.39 -0.85
N GLU A 91 8.15 -13.46 -1.67
CA GLU A 91 9.18 -12.49 -1.30
C GLU A 91 8.59 -11.08 -1.39
N PHE A 92 8.96 -10.22 -0.45
CA PHE A 92 8.54 -8.83 -0.40
C PHE A 92 9.77 -7.95 -0.21
N THR A 93 9.88 -6.89 -1.01
CA THR A 93 11.01 -5.96 -0.97
C THR A 93 10.49 -4.55 -0.86
N TRP A 94 10.90 -3.84 0.20
CA TRP A 94 10.68 -2.41 0.35
C TRP A 94 11.62 -1.64 -0.57
N THR A 95 11.09 -0.71 -1.36
CA THR A 95 11.89 0.17 -2.23
C THR A 95 12.51 1.34 -1.48
N ASP A 96 11.88 1.74 -0.38
CA ASP A 96 12.28 2.85 0.47
C ASP A 96 12.77 2.34 1.83
N ASP A 97 13.79 2.99 2.37
CA ASP A 97 14.25 2.73 3.74
C ASP A 97 13.40 3.49 4.78
N VAL A 98 13.62 3.16 6.06
CA VAL A 98 12.93 3.78 7.19
C VAL A 98 13.04 5.30 7.17
N SER A 99 14.21 5.87 6.84
CA SER A 99 14.40 7.32 6.85
C SER A 99 13.57 8.01 5.77
N SER A 100 13.52 7.41 4.58
CA SER A 100 12.74 7.89 3.44
C SER A 100 11.24 7.82 3.72
N VAL A 101 10.80 6.72 4.34
CA VAL A 101 9.38 6.52 4.71
C VAL A 101 8.93 7.49 5.82
N ARG A 102 9.79 7.82 6.79
CA ARG A 102 9.50 8.82 7.83
C ARG A 102 9.23 10.21 7.25
N LEU A 103 9.96 10.60 6.20
CA LEU A 103 9.72 11.86 5.49
C LEU A 103 8.39 11.86 4.72
N MET A 104 7.83 10.69 4.42
CA MET A 104 6.57 10.53 3.70
C MET A 104 5.36 10.30 4.61
N GLU A 105 5.53 10.41 5.93
CA GLU A 105 4.44 10.25 6.89
C GLU A 105 3.25 11.19 6.61
N GLY A 106 2.04 10.62 6.68
CA GLY A 106 0.81 11.38 6.52
C GLY A 106 0.71 12.52 7.55
N ILE A 107 0.16 13.66 7.11
CA ILE A 107 -0.02 14.83 7.96
C ILE A 107 -1.51 15.09 8.14
N ALA A 108 -1.96 15.09 9.39
CA ALA A 108 -3.30 15.53 9.77
C ALA A 108 -3.27 17.04 10.08
N CYS A 109 -3.66 17.88 9.12
CA CYS A 109 -3.67 19.34 9.28
C CYS A 109 -4.73 19.81 10.30
N ASP A 110 -4.49 20.95 10.95
CA ASP A 110 -5.49 21.56 11.83
C ASP A 110 -6.69 22.10 11.02
N LEU A 111 -7.85 21.49 11.26
CA LEU A 111 -9.12 21.84 10.62
C LEU A 111 -9.68 23.20 11.08
N ASN A 112 -9.13 23.79 12.15
CA ASN A 112 -9.53 25.11 12.64
C ASN A 112 -8.56 26.22 12.27
N SER A 113 -7.48 25.89 11.54
CA SER A 113 -6.40 26.82 11.23
C SER A 113 -6.90 28.05 10.45
N PRO A 114 -6.33 29.25 10.72
CA PRO A 114 -6.65 30.45 9.96
C PRO A 114 -6.39 30.28 8.46
N GLY A 115 -5.33 29.55 8.10
CA GLY A 115 -4.98 29.26 6.71
C GLY A 115 -6.05 28.46 5.97
N LEU A 116 -6.59 27.40 6.59
CA LEU A 116 -7.67 26.63 5.98
C LEU A 116 -8.94 27.48 5.81
N LYS A 117 -9.30 28.29 6.81
CA LYS A 117 -10.46 29.20 6.73
C LYS A 117 -10.31 30.19 5.59
N ALA A 118 -9.16 30.86 5.49
CA ALA A 118 -8.88 31.80 4.40
C ALA A 118 -8.97 31.14 3.01
N LEU A 119 -8.44 29.92 2.86
CA LEU A 119 -8.53 29.16 1.59
C LEU A 119 -9.98 28.79 1.26
N MET A 120 -10.77 28.38 2.25
CA MET A 120 -12.18 28.05 2.07
C MET A 120 -13.01 29.27 1.68
N ASP A 121 -12.78 30.42 2.33
CA ASP A 121 -13.49 31.67 2.04
C ASP A 121 -13.18 32.16 0.62
N ALA A 122 -11.90 32.21 0.23
CA ALA A 122 -11.49 32.59 -1.12
C ALA A 122 -12.04 31.62 -2.19
N THR A 123 -12.03 30.31 -1.92
CA THR A 123 -12.60 29.32 -2.85
C THR A 123 -14.11 29.50 -2.99
N LYS A 124 -14.82 29.80 -1.89
CA LYS A 124 -16.26 30.03 -1.88
C LYS A 124 -16.63 31.31 -2.62
N GLU A 125 -15.85 32.37 -2.50
CA GLU A 125 -16.06 33.62 -3.23
C GLU A 125 -16.05 33.39 -4.75
N VAL A 126 -15.08 32.62 -5.25
CA VAL A 126 -14.92 32.36 -6.69
C VAL A 126 -15.86 31.27 -7.21
N LYS A 127 -16.05 30.18 -6.45
CA LYS A 127 -16.75 28.97 -6.92
C LYS A 127 -18.14 28.78 -6.30
N GLY A 128 -18.59 29.68 -5.44
CA GLY A 128 -19.88 29.63 -4.73
C GLY A 128 -19.94 28.65 -3.56
N SER A 129 -19.03 27.68 -3.47
CA SER A 129 -18.93 26.73 -2.35
C SER A 129 -17.51 26.21 -2.16
N ALA A 130 -17.20 25.82 -0.92
CA ALA A 130 -15.96 25.17 -0.56
C ALA A 130 -16.25 24.02 0.42
N LYS A 131 -15.93 22.78 0.03
CA LYS A 131 -16.06 21.58 0.88
C LYS A 131 -14.70 20.87 0.90
N PRO A 132 -13.90 21.03 1.97
CA PRO A 132 -12.61 20.36 2.06
C PRO A 132 -12.79 18.84 2.19
N TYR A 133 -11.84 18.10 1.64
CA TYR A 133 -11.71 16.66 1.79
C TYR A 133 -10.23 16.29 1.84
N ALA A 134 -9.92 15.10 2.34
CA ALA A 134 -8.56 14.58 2.41
C ALA A 134 -8.40 13.36 1.49
N ILE A 135 -7.20 13.18 0.98
CA ILE A 135 -6.77 11.98 0.25
C ILE A 135 -5.36 11.61 0.69
N THR A 136 -4.99 10.36 0.47
CA THR A 136 -3.65 9.89 0.74
C THR A 136 -2.71 10.27 -0.40
N GLY A 137 -1.73 11.12 -0.11
CA GLY A 137 -0.67 11.54 -1.02
C GLY A 137 0.61 11.79 -0.23
N SER A 138 1.77 11.73 -0.88
CA SER A 138 3.06 11.93 -0.23
C SER A 138 3.54 13.35 -0.53
N LEU A 139 3.73 14.15 0.53
CA LEU A 139 4.18 15.54 0.44
C LEU A 139 5.38 15.76 1.36
N PRO A 140 6.57 15.21 1.03
CA PRO A 140 7.73 15.20 1.93
C PRO A 140 8.22 16.60 2.30
N LEU A 141 8.12 17.58 1.38
CA LEU A 141 8.47 18.97 1.67
C LEU A 141 7.55 19.60 2.71
N VAL A 142 6.25 19.26 2.69
CA VAL A 142 5.30 19.76 3.70
C VAL A 142 5.60 19.15 5.06
N ARG A 143 6.07 17.89 5.10
CA ARG A 143 6.52 17.27 6.36
C ARG A 143 7.73 17.99 6.92
N GLN A 144 8.73 18.25 6.09
CA GLN A 144 9.93 19.02 6.50
C GLN A 144 9.57 20.41 7.03
N MET A 145 8.62 21.10 6.39
CA MET A 145 8.15 22.42 6.86
C MET A 145 7.43 22.38 8.20
N LYS A 146 6.76 21.27 8.54
CA LYS A 146 6.07 21.09 9.82
C LYS A 146 7.06 20.85 10.96
N ASP A 147 8.16 20.17 10.67
CA ASP A 147 9.17 19.78 11.66
C ASP A 147 10.26 20.86 11.86
N ALA A 148 10.23 21.93 11.05
CA ALA A 148 11.10 23.12 11.15
C ALA A 148 10.54 24.17 12.11
#